data_AF-H8GWX0-F1
#
_entry.id   AF-H8GWX0-F1
#
_cell.length_a   1.000
_cell.length_b   1.000
_cell.length_c   1.000
_cell.angle_alpha   90.00
_cell.angle_beta   90.00
_cell.angle_gamma   90.00
#
_symmetry.space_group_name_H-M   'P 1'
#
loop_
_entity.id
_entity.type
_entity.pdbx_description
1 polymer ?
#
loop_
_entity_poly.entity_id
_entity_poly.type
_entity_poly.pdbx_seq_one_letter_code
_entity_poly.pdbx_strand_id
1 'polypeptide(L)'
;MPVIPRPVEFSLPARVTNAALVRDGSALVLRAVIEGQFEPGYLAVTWYDDARALGTDSVYLDASGREATFRLDAPEPGAYRATLSFGGTLLRQVELYEVQP
;
A
#
# COMPACT_ATOMS: atom_id res chain seq x y z
N MET A 1 -23.37 -29.92 33.41
CA MET A 1 -23.46 -28.70 32.59
C MET A 1 -22.48 -28.84 31.43
N PRO A 2 -22.89 -28.56 30.18
CA PRO A 2 -21.93 -28.48 29.09
C PRO A 2 -21.09 -27.21 29.22
N VAL A 3 -19.80 -27.30 28.93
CA VAL A 3 -18.88 -26.16 28.98
C VAL A 3 -19.10 -25.35 27.72
N ILE A 4 -19.61 -24.12 27.85
CA ILE A 4 -19.69 -23.17 26.73
C ILE A 4 -18.28 -22.60 26.55
N PRO A 5 -17.63 -22.77 25.38
CA PRO A 5 -16.32 -22.19 25.14
C PRO A 5 -16.42 -20.65 25.18
N ARG A 6 -15.43 -20.01 25.80
CA ARG A 6 -15.33 -18.55 25.84
C ARG A 6 -15.13 -18.03 24.41
N PRO A 7 -15.79 -16.91 24.03
CA PRO A 7 -15.53 -16.26 22.75
C PRO A 7 -14.03 -15.97 22.60
N VAL A 8 -13.47 -16.32 21.45
CA VAL A 8 -12.09 -15.96 21.10
C VAL A 8 -12.12 -14.55 20.54
N GLU A 9 -11.45 -13.63 21.19
CA GLU A 9 -11.18 -12.30 20.62
C GLU A 9 -10.19 -12.47 19.47
N PHE A 10 -10.65 -12.20 18.25
CA PHE A 10 -9.82 -12.31 17.04
C PHE A 10 -9.56 -10.90 16.51
N SER A 11 -8.28 -10.48 16.53
CA SER A 11 -7.83 -9.27 15.85
C SER A 11 -7.20 -9.67 14.52
N LEU A 12 -7.70 -9.06 13.44
CA LEU A 12 -7.07 -9.17 12.14
C LEU A 12 -5.82 -8.29 12.11
N PRO A 13 -4.66 -8.81 11.65
CA PRO A 13 -3.47 -7.99 11.47
C PRO A 13 -3.69 -6.91 10.42
N ALA A 14 -2.87 -5.86 10.49
CA ALA A 14 -2.84 -4.80 9.50
C ALA A 14 -2.61 -5.37 8.09
N ARG A 15 -3.45 -4.97 7.14
CA ARG A 15 -3.33 -5.37 5.74
C ARG A 15 -3.65 -4.19 4.82
N VAL A 16 -2.98 -4.14 3.68
CA VAL A 16 -3.34 -3.22 2.61
C VAL A 16 -4.42 -3.88 1.75
N THR A 17 -5.52 -3.16 1.54
CA THR A 17 -6.60 -3.50 0.62
C THR A 17 -6.79 -2.40 -0.42
N ASN A 18 -7.47 -2.72 -1.51
CA ASN A 18 -7.76 -1.79 -2.61
C ASN A 18 -6.53 -1.03 -3.13
N ALA A 19 -5.35 -1.68 -3.10
CA ALA A 19 -4.14 -1.11 -3.67
C ALA A 19 -4.26 -1.10 -5.20
N ALA A 20 -4.34 0.09 -5.78
CA ALA A 20 -4.46 0.28 -7.22
C ALA A 20 -3.45 1.32 -7.70
N LEU A 21 -2.60 0.93 -8.65
CA LEU A 21 -1.65 1.79 -9.34
C LEU A 21 -2.19 2.09 -10.74
N VAL A 22 -2.40 3.37 -11.04
CA VAL A 22 -2.93 3.82 -12.33
C VAL A 22 -2.15 5.02 -12.85
N ARG A 23 -2.17 5.23 -14.17
CA ARG A 23 -1.69 6.47 -14.79
C ARG A 23 -2.76 7.55 -14.73
N ASP A 24 -2.33 8.76 -14.42
CA ASP A 24 -3.11 10.00 -14.46
C ASP A 24 -2.27 11.09 -15.15
N GLY A 25 -2.44 11.23 -16.46
CA GLY A 25 -1.61 12.12 -17.28
C GLY A 25 -0.12 11.74 -17.24
N SER A 26 0.72 12.66 -16.79
CA SER A 26 2.18 12.46 -16.63
C SER A 26 2.56 11.87 -15.27
N ALA A 27 1.59 11.51 -14.43
CA ALA A 27 1.84 10.97 -13.10
C ALA A 27 1.30 9.55 -12.94
N LEU A 28 1.90 8.82 -12.00
CA LEU A 28 1.36 7.60 -11.44
C LEU A 28 0.62 7.94 -10.15
N VAL A 29 -0.55 7.35 -9.97
CA VAL A 29 -1.39 7.50 -8.78
C VAL A 29 -1.57 6.12 -8.15
N LEU A 30 -1.12 5.99 -6.91
CA LEU A 30 -1.33 4.80 -6.09
C LEU A 30 -2.33 5.12 -4.98
N ARG A 31 -3.45 4.40 -4.95
CA ARG A 31 -4.39 4.44 -3.82
C ARG A 31 -4.30 3.16 -3.03
N ALA A 32 -4.39 3.26 -1.71
CA ALA A 32 -4.33 2.11 -0.81
C ALA A 32 -5.11 2.39 0.48
N VAL A 33 -5.71 1.34 1.05
CA VAL A 33 -6.43 1.41 2.34
C VAL A 33 -5.82 0.40 3.31
N ILE A 34 -5.49 0.84 4.53
CA ILE A 34 -5.09 -0.05 5.62
C ILE A 34 -6.35 -0.52 6.38
N GLU A 35 -6.53 -1.84 6.44
CA GLU A 35 -7.54 -2.49 7.26
C GLU A 35 -6.92 -3.31 8.40
N GLY A 36 -7.75 -3.68 9.38
CA GLY A 36 -7.34 -4.45 10.55
C GLY A 36 -7.08 -3.58 11.78
N GLN A 37 -6.53 -4.20 12.82
CA GLN A 37 -6.01 -3.51 13.99
C GLN A 37 -4.54 -3.16 13.72
N PHE A 38 -4.19 -1.89 13.90
CA PHE A 38 -2.83 -1.39 13.70
C PHE A 38 -2.55 -0.21 14.62
N GLU A 39 -1.30 -0.08 15.05
CA GLU A 39 -0.82 1.11 15.73
C GLU A 39 -0.59 2.24 14.72
N PRO A 40 -0.92 3.49 15.05
CA PRO A 40 -0.66 4.63 14.18
C PRO A 40 0.79 4.67 13.68
N GLY A 41 0.97 4.95 12.39
CA GLY A 41 2.29 4.83 11.77
C GLY A 41 2.33 5.29 10.32
N TYR A 42 3.51 5.20 9.71
CA TYR A 42 3.71 5.62 8.33
C TYR A 42 3.44 4.46 7.36
N LEU A 43 2.53 4.69 6.42
CA LEU A 43 2.44 3.92 5.18
C LEU A 43 3.42 4.54 4.19
N ALA A 44 4.42 3.79 3.80
CA ALA A 44 5.43 4.19 2.83
C ALA A 44 5.23 3.45 1.51
N VAL A 45 5.49 4.16 0.42
CA VAL A 45 5.61 3.61 -0.92
C VAL A 45 7.06 3.72 -1.40
N THR A 46 7.57 2.67 -2.03
CA THR A 46 8.79 2.74 -2.84
C THR A 46 8.43 2.46 -4.29
N TRP A 47 8.85 3.36 -5.18
CA TRP A 47 8.56 3.33 -6.60
C TRP A 47 9.72 2.78 -7.41
N TYR A 48 9.41 2.00 -8.44
CA TYR A 48 10.37 1.43 -9.36
C TYR A 48 9.87 1.53 -10.81
N ASP A 49 10.80 1.66 -11.74
CA ASP A 49 10.63 1.34 -13.16
C ASP A 49 11.55 0.16 -13.46
N ASP A 50 10.96 -1.02 -13.70
CA ASP A 50 11.63 -2.32 -13.70
C ASP A 50 12.50 -2.53 -12.43
N ALA A 51 13.83 -2.61 -12.56
CA ALA A 51 14.76 -2.77 -11.45
C ALA A 51 15.22 -1.42 -10.85
N ARG A 52 14.92 -0.29 -11.52
CA ARG A 52 15.40 1.03 -11.13
C ARG A 52 14.49 1.67 -10.09
N ALA A 53 15.03 1.99 -8.92
CA ALA A 53 14.31 2.79 -7.92
C ALA A 53 14.12 4.23 -8.43
N LEU A 54 12.89 4.73 -8.36
CA LEU A 54 12.51 6.09 -8.76
C LEU A 54 12.41 7.04 -7.56
N GLY A 55 11.95 6.53 -6.43
CA GLY A 55 11.79 7.33 -5.21
C GLY A 55 10.96 6.65 -4.15
N THR A 56 10.77 7.35 -3.04
CA THR A 56 9.95 6.91 -1.91
C THR A 56 9.09 8.06 -1.41
N ASP A 57 7.91 7.75 -0.91
CA ASP A 57 7.03 8.69 -0.23
C ASP A 57 6.34 8.01 0.96
N SER A 58 5.83 8.77 1.92
CA SER A 58 5.13 8.21 3.08
C SER A 58 4.07 9.15 3.64
N VAL A 59 2.97 8.57 4.13
CA VAL A 59 1.92 9.29 4.83
C VAL A 59 1.65 8.66 6.19
N TYR A 60 1.39 9.50 7.18
CA TYR A 60 0.99 9.04 8.50
C TYR A 60 -0.48 8.63 8.49
N LEU A 61 -0.78 7.41 8.97
CA LEU A 61 -2.12 6.87 9.10
C LEU A 61 -2.39 6.51 10.56
N ASP A 62 -3.64 6.72 10.95
CA ASP A 62 -4.16 6.38 12.27
C ASP A 62 -5.59 5.82 12.15
N ALA A 63 -6.27 5.63 13.29
CA ALA A 63 -7.62 5.09 13.28
C ALA A 63 -8.64 5.98 12.53
N SER A 64 -8.37 7.28 12.39
CA SER A 64 -9.22 8.27 11.73
C SER A 64 -8.94 8.43 10.23
N GLY A 65 -7.70 8.21 9.81
CA GLY A 65 -7.26 8.27 8.41
C GLY A 65 -6.60 6.98 7.98
N ARG A 66 -7.34 6.10 7.29
CA ARG A 66 -6.89 4.77 6.86
C ARG A 66 -6.57 4.65 5.37
N GLU A 67 -6.86 5.70 4.61
CA GLU A 67 -6.65 5.74 3.16
C GLU A 67 -5.48 6.65 2.82
N ALA A 68 -4.67 6.22 1.86
CA ALA A 68 -3.54 6.97 1.33
C ALA A 68 -3.64 7.07 -0.20
N THR A 69 -3.29 8.24 -0.72
CA THR A 69 -3.03 8.44 -2.15
C THR A 69 -1.61 8.97 -2.30
N PHE A 70 -0.78 8.24 -3.04
CA PHE A 70 0.56 8.67 -3.41
C PHE A 70 0.60 9.05 -4.88
N ARG A 71 1.48 10.00 -5.21
CA ARG A 71 1.69 10.45 -6.58
C ARG A 71 3.18 10.47 -6.91
N LEU A 72 3.51 10.06 -8.13
CA LEU A 72 4.86 10.12 -8.67
C LEU A 72 4.82 10.71 -10.08
N ASP A 73 5.62 11.72 -10.35
CA ASP A 73 5.83 12.21 -11.71
C ASP A 73 6.62 11.17 -12.52
N ALA A 74 6.02 10.65 -13.58
CA ALA A 74 6.58 9.64 -14.46
C ALA A 74 6.07 9.88 -15.88
N PRO A 75 6.64 10.86 -16.62
CA PRO A 75 6.09 11.30 -17.90
C PRO A 75 6.21 10.26 -19.01
N GLU A 76 7.18 9.36 -18.92
CA GLU A 76 7.44 8.31 -19.91
C GLU A 76 6.62 7.04 -19.60
N PRO A 77 6.21 6.26 -20.62
CA PRO A 77 5.68 4.91 -20.41
C PRO A 77 6.76 3.97 -19.86
N GLY A 78 6.39 3.01 -19.01
CA GLY A 78 7.36 2.11 -18.38
C GLY A 78 6.76 0.83 -17.79
N ALA A 79 7.59 0.07 -17.07
CA ALA A 79 7.21 -1.14 -16.35
C ALA A 79 7.23 -0.83 -14.85
N TYR A 80 6.18 -0.15 -14.38
CA TYR A 80 6.17 0.43 -13.04
C TYR A 80 5.78 -0.57 -11.97
N ARG A 81 6.48 -0.48 -10.83
CA ARG A 81 6.16 -1.25 -9.61
C ARG A 81 6.18 -0.33 -8.40
N ALA A 82 5.21 -0.52 -7.51
CA ALA A 82 5.17 0.16 -6.22
C ALA A 82 5.06 -0.87 -5.09
N THR A 83 5.94 -0.76 -4.10
CA THR A 83 5.89 -1.58 -2.89
C THR A 83 5.39 -0.74 -1.72
N LEU A 84 4.42 -1.26 -0.98
CA LEU A 84 3.80 -0.61 0.17
C LEU A 84 4.24 -1.28 1.46
N SER A 85 4.80 -0.49 2.36
CA SER A 85 5.21 -0.95 3.69
C SER A 85 4.57 -0.10 4.78
N PHE A 86 4.22 -0.72 5.90
CA PHE A 86 3.65 -0.05 7.06
C PHE A 86 4.43 -0.44 8.32
N GLY A 87 4.88 0.54 9.09
CA GLY A 87 5.72 0.27 10.27
C GLY A 87 7.00 -0.52 9.93
N GLY A 88 7.57 -0.32 8.73
CA GLY A 88 8.74 -1.04 8.23
C GLY A 88 8.47 -2.45 7.70
N THR A 89 7.24 -2.94 7.77
CA THR A 89 6.86 -4.26 7.23
C THR A 89 6.28 -4.11 5.83
N LEU A 90 6.82 -4.86 4.85
CA LEU A 90 6.27 -4.91 3.50
C LEU A 90 4.90 -5.62 3.52
N LEU A 91 3.84 -4.93 3.08
CA LEU A 91 2.48 -5.45 3.09
C LEU A 91 1.95 -5.81 1.71
N ARG A 92 2.31 -5.04 0.68
CA ARG A 92 1.75 -5.22 -0.67
C ARG A 92 2.70 -4.75 -1.75
N GLN A 93 2.59 -5.36 -2.92
CA GLN A 93 3.19 -4.91 -4.16
C GLN A 93 2.09 -4.76 -5.20
N VAL A 94 2.20 -3.72 -6.03
CA VAL A 94 1.35 -3.49 -7.20
C VAL A 94 2.20 -3.08 -8.39
N GLU A 95 1.74 -3.43 -9.59
CA GLU A 95 2.48 -3.27 -10.83
C GLU A 95 1.57 -2.65 -11.90
N LEU A 96 2.16 -1.86 -12.78
CA LEU A 96 1.53 -1.27 -13.94
C LEU A 96 2.50 -1.38 -15.12
N TYR A 97 2.14 -2.21 -16.09
CA TYR A 97 2.93 -2.42 -17.30
C TYR A 97 2.32 -1.63 -18.46
N GLU A 98 3.01 -0.59 -18.90
CA GLU A 98 2.62 0.22 -20.06
C GLU A 98 3.42 -0.16 -21.31
N VAL A 99 4.54 -0.85 -21.10
CA VAL A 99 5.40 -1.46 -22.11
C VAL A 99 5.67 -2.92 -21.74
N GLN A 100 6.20 -3.72 -22.68
CA GLN A 100 6.63 -5.08 -22.35
C GLN A 100 7.80 -5.02 -21.34
N PRO A 101 7.74 -5.79 -20.25
CA PRO A 101 8.81 -5.86 -19.26
C PRO A 101 10.08 -6.54 -19.80
#